data_AF-A0A815Y0N3-F1
#
_entry.id   AF-A0A815Y0N3-F1
#
_cell.length_a   1.000
_cell.length_b   1.000
_cell.length_c   1.000
_cell.angle_alpha   90.00
_cell.angle_beta   90.00
_cell.angle_gamma   90.00
#
_symmetry.space_group_name_H-M   'P 1'
#
loop_
_entity.id
_entity.type
_entity.pdbx_description
1 polymer ?
#
loop_
_entity_poly.entity_id
_entity_poly.type
_entity_poly.pdbx_seq_one_letter_code
_entity_poly.pdbx_strand_id
1 'polypeptide(L)' 'EIVQMKEAGFVDTYKHGETPTFNGFRSAGYGPKIDFVWISSNSVYRVEGETKVDEYHDKDGFFPSDHFPVYADLIYTA' A
#
# COMPACT_ATOMS: atom_id res chain seq x y z
N GLU A 1 10.58 -7.30 5.28
CA GLU A 1 9.63 -6.94 6.37
C GLU A 1 10.27 -5.86 7.24
N ILE A 2 9.57 -4.73 7.49
CA ILE A 2 10.13 -3.58 8.23
C ILE A 2 9.86 -3.76 9.73
N VAL A 3 10.67 -4.61 10.38
CA VAL A 3 10.55 -4.97 11.81
C VAL A 3 10.50 -3.73 12.72
N GLN A 4 11.30 -2.72 12.42
CA GLN A 4 11.42 -1.49 13.20
C GLN A 4 10.11 -0.69 13.31
N MET A 5 9.28 -0.68 12.27
CA MET A 5 7.99 0.02 12.31
C MET A 5 7.01 -0.67 13.27
N LYS A 6 7.00 -2.01 13.26
CA LYS A 6 6.18 -2.80 14.19
C LYS A 6 6.64 -2.61 15.64
N GLU A 7 7.95 -2.64 15.88
CA GLU A 7 8.54 -2.39 17.20
C GLU A 7 8.24 -0.98 17.72
N ALA A 8 8.17 0.01 16.82
CA ALA A 8 7.76 1.38 17.13
C ALA A 8 6.24 1.54 17.34
N GLY A 9 5.47 0.45 17.33
CA GLY A 9 4.04 0.46 17.60
C GLY A 9 3.18 0.89 16.41
N PHE A 10 3.68 0.79 15.17
CA PHE A 10 2.89 1.00 13.96
C PHE A 10 2.32 -0.31 13.44
N VAL A 11 1.16 -0.19 12.80
CA VAL A 11 0.44 -1.27 12.15
C VAL A 11 0.51 -1.05 10.64
N ASP A 12 0.97 -2.06 9.90
CA ASP A 12 0.86 -2.08 8.45
C ASP A 12 -0.62 -2.24 8.12
N THR A 13 -1.16 -1.29 7.35
CA THR A 13 -2.58 -1.24 7.01
C THR A 13 -2.95 -2.25 5.91
N TYR A 14 -1.95 -2.77 5.20
CA TYR A 14 -2.12 -3.81 4.19
C TYR A 14 -2.52 -5.14 4.83
N LYS A 15 -3.73 -5.62 4.57
CA LYS A 15 -4.25 -6.84 5.21
C LYS A 15 -4.48 -8.04 4.31
N HIS A 16 -4.29 -7.96 3.01
CA HIS A 16 -4.32 -9.13 2.13
C HIS A 16 -3.16 -9.17 1.13
N GLY A 17 -2.90 -10.39 0.67
CA GLY A 17 -1.61 -10.86 0.18
C GLY A 17 -0.93 -9.91 -0.79
N GLU A 18 0.37 -9.71 -0.54
CA GLU A 18 1.45 -9.11 -1.34
C GLU A 18 1.07 -8.46 -2.69
N THR A 19 0.00 -7.66 -2.78
CA THR A 19 -0.39 -6.97 -4.01
C THR A 19 0.76 -6.06 -4.37
N PRO A 20 1.39 -6.28 -5.54
CA PRO A 20 2.56 -5.51 -5.90
C PRO A 20 2.24 -4.04 -6.01
N THR A 21 3.18 -3.23 -5.60
CA THR A 21 3.09 -1.76 -5.71
C THR A 21 4.12 -1.23 -6.70
N PHE A 22 4.83 -2.12 -7.39
CA PHE A 22 5.88 -1.82 -8.33
C PHE A 22 5.82 -2.74 -9.57
N ASN A 23 6.13 -2.22 -10.76
CA ASN A 23 6.12 -2.98 -12.02
C ASN A 23 7.41 -2.87 -12.85
N GLY A 24 8.36 -2.02 -12.47
CA GLY A 24 9.69 -1.91 -13.10
C GLY A 24 9.73 -1.50 -14.58
N PHE A 25 8.64 -0.94 -15.13
CA PHE A 25 8.48 -0.41 -16.51
C PHE A 25 8.76 -1.35 -17.70
N ARG A 26 9.46 -2.50 -17.54
CA ARG A 26 9.87 -3.38 -18.64
C ARG A 26 9.37 -4.80 -18.45
N SER A 27 8.27 -5.15 -19.11
CA SER A 27 7.88 -6.53 -19.47
C SER A 27 7.91 -7.60 -18.36
N ALA A 28 8.10 -7.21 -17.10
CA ALA A 28 7.95 -8.03 -15.93
C ALA A 28 6.50 -7.87 -15.50
N GLY A 29 5.84 -8.96 -15.14
CA GLY A 29 4.57 -8.85 -14.44
C GLY A 29 4.70 -8.04 -13.15
N TYR A 30 3.60 -7.94 -12.42
CA TYR A 30 3.56 -7.33 -11.10
C TYR A 30 4.78 -7.72 -10.23
N GLY A 31 5.51 -6.72 -9.74
CA GLY A 31 6.79 -6.83 -9.02
C GLY A 31 6.61 -6.98 -7.50
N PRO A 32 7.53 -6.48 -6.65
CA PRO A 32 7.36 -6.56 -5.20
C PRO A 32 6.40 -5.49 -4.66
N LYS A 33 5.85 -5.74 -3.45
CA LYS A 33 5.24 -4.72 -2.61
C LYS A 33 6.33 -3.96 -1.84
N ILE A 34 6.61 -2.72 -2.24
CA ILE A 34 7.64 -1.86 -1.63
C ILE A 34 7.11 -0.52 -1.10
N ASP A 35 5.87 -0.18 -1.44
CA ASP A 35 5.12 0.95 -0.89
C ASP A 35 4.19 0.51 0.26
N PHE A 36 4.07 1.35 1.29
CA PHE A 36 3.37 1.02 2.53
C PHE A 36 2.58 2.22 3.08
N VAL A 37 1.46 1.94 3.74
CA VAL A 37 0.76 2.90 4.60
C VAL A 37 0.77 2.33 6.02
N TRP A 38 1.33 3.11 6.96
CA TRP A 38 1.44 2.73 8.36
C TRP A 38 0.58 3.65 9.23
N ILE A 39 -0.07 3.08 10.23
CA ILE A 39 -0.82 3.86 11.22
C ILE A 39 -0.32 3.52 12.63
N SER A 40 -0.21 4.52 13.49
CA SER A 40 0.13 4.29 14.90
C SER A 40 -0.97 3.47 15.56
N SER A 41 -0.59 2.46 16.35
CA SER A 41 -1.53 1.65 17.14
C SER A 41 -2.35 2.46 18.15
N ASN A 42 -1.83 3.63 18.56
CA ASN A 42 -2.46 4.58 19.46
C ASN A 42 -3.19 5.73 18.74
N SER A 43 -3.38 5.63 17.42
CA SER A 43 -4.11 6.64 16.65
C SER A 43 -5.59 6.70 17.07
N VAL A 44 -6.16 7.91 17.06
CA VAL A 44 -7.62 8.14 17.14
C VAL A 44 -8.35 7.80 15.84
N TYR A 45 -7.61 7.44 14.80
CA TYR A 45 -8.12 6.93 13.53
C TYR A 45 -7.84 5.45 13.39
N ARG A 46 -8.74 4.75 12.70
CA ARG A 46 -8.57 3.37 12.24
C ARG A 46 -8.71 3.32 10.73
N VAL A 47 -8.15 2.27 10.12
CA VAL A 47 -8.39 1.99 8.70
C VAL A 47 -9.82 1.53 8.53
N GLU A 48 -10.54 2.16 7.61
CA GLU A 48 -11.83 1.72 7.13
C GLU A 48 -11.60 0.64 6.06
N GLY A 49 -11.74 -0.62 6.47
CA GLY A 49 -11.50 -1.77 5.59
C GLY A 49 -10.02 -2.08 5.39
N GLU A 50 -9.57 -2.08 4.13
CA GLU A 50 -8.24 -2.50 3.72
C GLU A 50 -7.54 -1.43 2.87
N THR A 51 -6.21 -1.44 2.90
CA THR A 51 -5.38 -0.63 2.01
C THR A 51 -5.55 -1.09 0.56
N LYS A 52 -5.66 -0.12 -0.33
CA LYS A 52 -5.94 -0.28 -1.75
C LYS A 52 -4.72 0.09 -2.58
N VAL A 53 -4.61 -0.54 -3.74
CA VAL A 53 -3.64 -0.21 -4.79
C VAL A 53 -4.39 0.29 -6.00
N ASP A 54 -3.97 1.43 -6.53
CA ASP A 54 -4.43 1.89 -7.83
C ASP A 54 -3.49 1.39 -8.93
N GLU A 55 -3.85 0.28 -9.55
CA GLU A 55 -3.09 -0.29 -10.68
C GLU A 55 -3.45 0.38 -12.02
N TYR A 56 -3.95 1.62 -11.99
CA TYR A 56 -4.31 2.36 -13.19
C TYR A 56 -3.19 2.36 -14.22
N HIS A 57 -3.56 1.92 -15.41
CA HIS A 57 -2.84 2.10 -16.66
C HIS A 57 -3.82 2.68 -17.67
N ASP A 58 -3.30 3.38 -18.67
CA ASP A 58 -4.14 3.80 -19.77
C ASP A 58 -4.62 2.59 -20.60
N LYS A 59 -5.50 2.87 -21.56
CA LYS A 59 -6.07 1.87 -22.49
C LYS A 59 -5.02 1.07 -23.27
N ASP A 60 -3.79 1.58 -23.38
CA ASP A 60 -2.69 0.99 -24.14
C ASP A 60 -1.72 0.21 -23.21
N GLY A 61 -2.05 0.09 -21.92
CA GLY A 61 -1.24 -0.60 -20.92
C GLY A 61 -0.03 0.20 -20.45
N PHE A 62 0.01 1.51 -20.72
CA PHE A 62 1.07 2.38 -20.25
C PHE A 62 0.83 2.78 -18.80
N PHE A 63 1.86 2.58 -17.99
CA PHE A 63 1.91 3.02 -16.60
C PHE A 63 2.68 4.35 -16.52
N PRO A 64 2.10 5.40 -15.93
CA PRO A 64 2.77 6.69 -15.79
C PRO A 64 3.94 6.66 -14.81
N SER A 65 4.02 5.64 -13.95
CA SER A 65 5.10 5.38 -13.00
C SER A 65 5.32 3.87 -12.86
N ASP A 66 6.51 3.49 -12.42
CA ASP A 66 6.86 2.14 -12.01
C ASP A 66 6.23 1.76 -10.67
N HIS A 67 5.70 2.75 -9.94
CA HIS A 67 4.97 2.56 -8.70
C HIS A 67 3.47 2.77 -8.89
N PHE A 68 2.69 1.97 -8.15
CA PHE A 68 1.24 2.10 -8.05
C PHE A 68 0.88 2.90 -6.80
N PRO A 69 -0.02 3.90 -6.89
CA PRO A 69 -0.53 4.60 -5.72
C PRO A 69 -1.13 3.63 -4.69
N VAL A 70 -0.77 3.84 -3.42
CA VAL A 70 -1.27 3.08 -2.28
C VAL A 70 -2.02 4.01 -1.34
N TYR A 71 -3.23 3.64 -0.94
CA TYR A 71 -4.06 4.48 -0.10
C TYR A 71 -4.95 3.66 0.84
N ALA A 72 -5.31 4.26 1.98
CA ALA A 72 -6.18 3.67 2.96
C ALA A 72 -7.20 4.73 3.41
N ASP A 73 -8.47 4.34 3.48
CA ASP A 73 -9.50 5.19 4.04
C ASP A 73 -9.43 5.14 5.57
N LEU A 74 -9.66 6.27 6.22
CA LEU A 74 -9.56 6.40 7.67
C LEU A 74 -10.90 6.79 8.28
N ILE A 75 -11.29 6.07 9.32
CA ILE A 75 -12.43 6.40 10.18
C ILE A 75 -11.94 6.93 11.53
N TYR A 76 -12.58 7.98 12.02
CA TYR A 76 -12.34 8.52 13.36
C TYR A 76 -13.04 7.67 14.43
N THR A 77 -12.35 7.33 15.51
CA THR A 77 -12.83 6.36 16.51
C THR A 77 -12.67 6.81 17.97
N ALA A 78 -12.47 8.09 18.23
CA ALA A 78 -12.37 8.63 19.59
C ALA A 78 -13.68 9.21 20.12
#